data_AF-A0AAW9BBE6-F1
#
_entry.id   AF-A0AAW9BBE6-F1
#
_cell.length_a   1.000
_cell.length_b   1.000
_cell.length_c   1.000
_cell.angle_alpha   90.00
_cell.angle_beta   90.00
_cell.angle_gamma   90.00
#
_symmetry.space_group_name_H-M   'P 1'
#
loop_
_entity.id
_entity.type
_entity.pdbx_description
1 polymer ?
#
loop_
_entity_poly.entity_id
_entity_poly.type
_entity_poly.pdbx_seq_one_letter_code
_entity_poly.pdbx_strand_id
1 'polypeptide(L)'
;MVTHLEVCIDNIESLHYAIAGGATRIELCSSLALGGLTPSYGFMQQAAKQSSVPVYAMIRPRQGDFFYNEEELDMMRWDIEAAHQSGLDGVVLGVLTQEGDIHMPFATALCEFAQALGLGITF
;
A
#
# COMPACT_ATOMS: atom_id res chain seq x y z
N MET A 1 -20.69 -14.62 -11.04
CA MET A 1 -19.85 -14.02 -9.98
C MET A 1 -18.90 -13.06 -10.66
N VAL A 2 -18.69 -11.88 -10.09
CA VAL A 2 -17.61 -10.99 -10.52
C VAL A 2 -16.34 -11.48 -9.83
N THR A 3 -15.31 -11.81 -10.61
CA THR A 3 -13.99 -12.15 -10.06
C THR A 3 -13.26 -10.85 -9.77
N HIS A 4 -12.84 -10.66 -8.52
CA HIS A 4 -11.92 -9.57 -8.17
C HIS A 4 -10.49 -10.06 -8.37
N LEU A 5 -9.77 -9.39 -9.27
CA LEU A 5 -8.35 -9.58 -9.53
C LEU A 5 -7.60 -8.33 -9.13
N GLU A 6 -6.63 -8.47 -8.24
CA GLU A 6 -5.64 -7.45 -7.93
C GLU A 6 -4.31 -7.81 -8.58
N VAL A 7 -3.59 -6.81 -9.10
CA VAL A 7 -2.27 -6.99 -9.68
C VAL A 7 -1.31 -5.97 -9.06
N CYS A 8 -0.20 -6.47 -8.52
CA CYS A 8 0.89 -5.65 -8.02
C CYS A 8 1.73 -5.12 -9.18
N ILE A 9 2.09 -3.84 -9.15
CA ILE A 9 2.93 -3.21 -10.17
C ILE A 9 4.02 -2.35 -9.52
N ASP A 10 5.15 -2.17 -10.22
CA ASP A 10 6.27 -1.33 -9.77
C ASP A 10 6.64 -0.18 -10.71
N ASN A 11 5.87 -0.01 -11.78
CA ASN A 11 6.03 1.06 -12.73
C ASN A 11 4.68 1.43 -13.36
N ILE A 12 4.61 2.63 -13.95
CA ILE A 12 3.37 3.18 -14.48
C ILE A 12 2.92 2.50 -15.78
N GLU A 13 3.83 1.93 -16.56
CA GLU A 13 3.48 1.24 -17.81
C GLU A 13 2.62 -0.01 -17.51
N SER A 14 3.01 -0.76 -16.47
CA SER A 14 2.29 -1.93 -15.97
C SER A 14 0.85 -1.62 -15.53
N LEU A 15 0.54 -0.38 -15.11
CA LEU A 15 -0.84 0.02 -14.76
C LEU A 15 -1.79 -0.23 -15.93
N HIS A 16 -1.41 0.23 -17.12
CA HIS A 16 -2.23 0.09 -18.31
C HIS A 16 -2.35 -1.37 -18.75
N TYR A 17 -1.27 -2.14 -18.68
CA TYR A 17 -1.29 -3.56 -19.03
C TYR A 17 -2.13 -4.38 -18.04
N ALA A 18 -2.03 -4.12 -16.74
CA ALA A 18 -2.83 -4.81 -15.73
C ALA A 18 -4.33 -4.54 -15.93
N ILE A 19 -4.72 -3.28 -16.14
CA ILE A 19 -6.12 -2.91 -16.39
C ILE A 19 -6.62 -3.54 -17.70
N ALA A 20 -5.84 -3.46 -18.79
CA ALA A 20 -6.20 -4.09 -20.06
C ALA A 20 -6.30 -5.63 -19.95
N GLY A 21 -5.52 -6.24 -19.05
CA GLY A 21 -5.58 -7.66 -18.71
C GLY A 21 -6.75 -8.04 -17.81
N GLY A 22 -7.58 -7.09 -17.37
CA GLY A 22 -8.77 -7.34 -16.55
C GLY A 22 -8.54 -7.21 -15.04
N ALA A 23 -7.46 -6.57 -14.59
CA ALA A 23 -7.31 -6.22 -13.18
C ALA A 23 -8.46 -5.31 -12.73
N THR A 24 -9.05 -5.64 -11.59
CA THR A 24 -10.14 -4.88 -10.95
C THR A 24 -9.66 -3.99 -9.81
N ARG A 25 -8.40 -4.13 -9.41
CA ARG A 25 -7.69 -3.32 -8.42
C ARG A 25 -6.19 -3.39 -8.69
N ILE A 26 -5.46 -2.37 -8.31
CA ILE A 26 -4.00 -2.29 -8.46
C ILE A 26 -3.37 -2.08 -7.09
N GLU A 27 -2.29 -2.82 -6.82
CA GLU A 27 -1.40 -2.54 -5.69
C GLU A 27 -0.10 -1.93 -6.23
N LEU A 28 0.24 -0.73 -5.78
CA LEU A 28 1.48 -0.05 -6.10
C LEU A 28 2.56 -0.44 -5.11
N CYS A 29 3.66 -0.96 -5.63
CA CYS A 29 4.87 -1.28 -4.89
C CYS A 29 6.05 -0.50 -5.48
N SER A 30 7.07 -0.22 -4.67
CA SER A 30 8.44 -0.12 -5.19
C SER A 30 9.17 -1.45 -4.97
N SER A 31 10.27 -1.68 -5.69
CA SER A 31 11.20 -2.79 -5.43
C SER A 31 10.51 -4.16 -5.25
N LEU A 32 9.70 -4.60 -6.21
CA LEU A 32 9.00 -5.90 -6.14
C LEU A 32 9.94 -7.09 -5.93
N ALA A 33 11.18 -7.01 -6.43
CA ALA A 33 12.21 -8.02 -6.19
C ALA A 33 12.55 -8.22 -4.70
N LEU A 34 12.21 -7.26 -3.83
CA LEU A 34 12.39 -7.31 -2.37
C LEU A 34 11.08 -7.63 -1.63
N GLY A 35 10.06 -8.10 -2.36
CA GLY A 35 8.72 -8.37 -1.84
C GLY A 35 7.82 -7.13 -1.78
N GLY A 36 8.18 -6.04 -2.46
CA GLY A 36 7.42 -4.79 -2.46
C GLY A 36 7.76 -3.89 -1.26
N LEU A 37 7.93 -2.59 -1.52
CA LEU A 37 8.17 -1.52 -0.54
C LEU A 37 7.27 -0.33 -0.86
N THR A 38 7.25 0.69 0.01
CA THR A 38 6.47 1.91 -0.24
C THR A 38 6.84 2.54 -1.60
N PRO A 39 5.88 2.79 -2.51
CA PRO A 39 6.15 3.47 -3.77
C PRO A 39 6.47 4.97 -3.53
N SER A 40 7.15 5.63 -4.48
CA SER A 40 7.37 7.07 -4.37
C SER A 40 6.06 7.85 -4.48
N TYR A 41 5.95 9.00 -3.81
CA TYR A 41 4.78 9.88 -3.88
C TYR A 41 4.41 10.28 -5.32
N GLY A 42 5.41 10.57 -6.16
CA GLY A 42 5.19 10.88 -7.57
C GLY A 42 4.56 9.72 -8.34
N PHE A 43 4.94 8.47 -8.02
CA PHE A 43 4.32 7.29 -8.62
C PHE A 43 2.86 7.13 -8.18
N MET A 44 2.58 7.31 -6.88
CA MET A 44 1.21 7.29 -6.36
C MET A 44 0.31 8.32 -7.08
N GLN A 45 0.78 9.57 -7.21
CA GLN A 45 0.03 10.63 -7.92
C GLN A 45 -0.24 10.29 -9.39
N GLN A 46 0.77 9.76 -10.10
CA GLN A 46 0.59 9.39 -11.50
C GLN A 46 -0.40 8.25 -11.67
N ALA A 47 -0.39 7.27 -10.78
CA ALA A 47 -1.33 6.15 -10.81
C ALA A 47 -2.76 6.60 -10.48
N ALA A 48 -2.95 7.39 -9.42
CA ALA A 48 -4.26 7.93 -9.04
C ALA A 48 -4.90 8.73 -10.19
N LYS A 49 -4.10 9.52 -10.92
CA LYS A 49 -4.60 10.31 -12.06
C LYS A 49 -5.03 9.47 -13.26
N GLN A 50 -4.41 8.31 -13.46
CA GLN A 50 -4.53 7.52 -14.70
C GLN A 50 -5.38 6.26 -14.56
N SER A 51 -5.55 5.76 -13.34
CA SER A 51 -6.26 4.51 -13.10
C SER A 51 -7.77 4.68 -13.26
N SER A 52 -8.41 3.69 -13.87
CA SER A 52 -9.87 3.55 -13.93
C SER A 52 -10.43 2.56 -12.91
N VAL A 53 -9.56 1.95 -12.09
CA VAL A 53 -9.88 0.98 -11.04
C VAL A 53 -9.24 1.43 -9.72
N PRO A 54 -9.72 0.96 -8.56
CA PRO A 54 -9.15 1.35 -7.29
C PRO A 54 -7.65 1.03 -7.20
N VAL A 55 -6.88 1.92 -6.58
CA VAL A 55 -5.43 1.80 -6.45
C VAL A 55 -5.03 1.88 -4.98
N TYR A 56 -4.28 0.89 -4.53
CA TYR A 56 -3.76 0.79 -3.18
C TYR A 56 -2.24 0.93 -3.21
N ALA A 57 -1.65 1.51 -2.17
CA ALA A 57 -0.18 1.55 -2.02
C ALA A 57 0.30 0.61 -0.92
N MET A 58 1.39 -0.12 -1.20
CA MET A 58 2.18 -0.76 -0.17
C MET A 58 2.72 0.30 0.80
N ILE A 59 2.62 0.04 2.10
CA ILE A 59 3.22 0.83 3.18
C ILE A 59 4.19 -0.08 3.91
N ARG A 60 5.45 -0.06 3.45
CA ARG A 60 6.53 -0.92 3.94
C ARG A 60 7.87 -0.20 3.77
N PRO A 61 8.42 0.40 4.83
CA PRO A 61 9.54 1.33 4.71
C PRO A 61 10.88 0.65 4.37
N ARG A 62 11.01 -0.66 4.65
CA ARG A 62 12.23 -1.44 4.36
C ARG A 62 11.94 -2.92 4.09
N GLN A 63 12.90 -3.57 3.44
CA GLN A 63 12.88 -5.02 3.22
C GLN A 63 13.19 -5.79 4.51
N GLY A 64 12.95 -7.11 4.48
CA GLY A 64 13.19 -8.00 5.60
C GLY A 64 11.92 -8.26 6.39
N ASP A 65 12.04 -8.20 7.72
CA ASP A 65 10.94 -8.43 8.64
C ASP A 65 9.85 -7.35 8.65
N PHE A 66 8.86 -7.55 9.52
CA PHE A 66 7.73 -6.65 9.77
C PHE A 66 7.69 -6.19 11.24
N PHE A 67 8.80 -6.31 11.99
CA PHE A 67 8.90 -5.81 13.35
C PHE A 67 9.51 -4.42 13.29
N TYR A 68 8.67 -3.41 13.44
CA TYR A 68 9.06 -2.02 13.32
C TYR A 68 9.26 -1.38 14.69
N ASN A 69 10.15 -0.41 14.76
CA ASN A 69 10.26 0.48 15.91
C ASN A 69 9.29 1.68 15.77
N GLU A 70 9.26 2.55 16.78
CA GLU A 70 8.38 3.73 16.78
C GLU A 70 8.71 4.73 15.65
N GLU A 71 9.99 4.91 15.31
CA GLU A 71 10.40 5.80 14.21
C GLU A 71 9.92 5.28 12.85
N GLU A 72 9.97 3.96 12.65
CA GLU A 72 9.48 3.30 11.44
C GLU A 72 7.95 3.34 11.37
N LEU A 73 7.26 3.22 12.52
CA LEU A 73 5.82 3.43 12.60
C LEU A 73 5.45 4.88 12.19
N ASP A 74 6.23 5.86 12.62
CA ASP A 74 6.06 7.26 12.24
C ASP A 74 6.25 7.46 10.72
N MET A 75 7.26 6.82 10.13
CA MET A 75 7.45 6.80 8.66
C MET A 75 6.22 6.21 7.95
N MET A 76 5.71 5.07 8.43
CA MET A 76 4.52 4.43 7.86
C MET A 76 3.29 5.35 7.93
N ARG A 77 3.10 6.10 9.01
CA ARG A 77 2.01 7.09 9.10
C ARG A 77 2.17 8.19 8.04
N TRP A 78 3.38 8.71 7.83
CA TRP A 78 3.62 9.71 6.78
C TRP A 78 3.38 9.16 5.38
N ASP A 79 3.73 7.91 5.13
CA ASP A 79 3.47 7.23 3.87
C ASP A 79 1.95 7.02 3.64
N ILE A 80 1.18 6.70 4.69
CA ILE A 80 -0.29 6.60 4.61
C ILE A 80 -0.91 7.96 4.29
N GLU A 81 -0.44 9.03 4.95
CA GLU A 81 -0.88 10.40 4.66
C GLU A 81 -0.54 10.78 3.21
N ALA A 82 0.64 10.40 2.72
CA ALA A 82 1.04 10.62 1.34
C ALA A 82 0.14 9.87 0.35
N ALA A 83 -0.25 8.63 0.65
CA ALA A 83 -1.21 7.86 -0.16
C ALA A 83 -2.57 8.58 -0.23
N HIS A 84 -3.12 9.04 0.90
CA HIS A 84 -4.33 9.85 0.95
C HIS A 84 -4.21 11.13 0.10
N GLN A 85 -3.15 11.92 0.32
CA GLN A 85 -2.94 13.18 -0.40
C GLN A 85 -2.73 12.99 -1.91
N SER A 86 -2.23 11.84 -2.33
CA SER A 86 -2.07 11.51 -3.75
C SER A 86 -3.39 11.10 -4.43
N GLY A 87 -4.44 10.84 -3.66
CA GLY A 87 -5.76 10.44 -4.13
C GLY A 87 -5.92 8.94 -4.34
N LEU A 88 -5.16 8.11 -3.63
CA LEU A 88 -5.33 6.65 -3.65
C LEU A 88 -6.55 6.22 -2.83
N ASP A 89 -7.06 5.03 -3.15
CA ASP A 89 -8.26 4.46 -2.53
C ASP A 89 -7.94 3.67 -1.26
N GLY A 90 -6.69 3.24 -1.08
CA GLY A 90 -6.31 2.44 0.06
C GLY A 90 -4.81 2.18 0.22
N VAL A 91 -4.50 1.42 1.26
CA VAL A 91 -3.14 1.01 1.63
C VAL A 91 -3.08 -0.47 1.97
N VAL A 92 -1.91 -1.06 1.77
CA VAL A 92 -1.57 -2.43 2.19
C VAL A 92 -0.40 -2.34 3.17
N LEU A 93 -0.55 -2.95 4.35
CA LEU A 93 0.45 -2.86 5.43
C LEU A 93 0.43 -4.09 6.32
N GLY A 94 1.54 -4.38 6.99
CA GLY A 94 1.61 -5.47 7.96
C GLY A 94 2.60 -5.14 9.07
N VAL A 95 2.29 -5.51 10.30
CA VAL A 95 3.10 -5.19 11.49
C VAL A 95 3.06 -6.38 12.46
N LEU A 96 4.23 -6.94 12.77
CA LEU A 96 4.35 -8.15 13.59
C LEU A 96 5.24 -7.94 14.82
N THR A 97 5.06 -8.77 15.85
CA THR A 97 6.01 -8.93 16.95
C THR A 97 7.13 -9.90 16.54
N GLN A 98 8.21 -9.98 17.33
CA GLN A 98 9.33 -10.89 17.05
C GLN A 98 8.92 -12.37 17.10
N GLU A 99 7.82 -12.67 17.80
CA GLU A 99 7.21 -13.99 17.92
C GLU A 99 6.34 -14.36 16.70
N GLY A 100 6.11 -13.41 15.78
CA GLY A 100 5.31 -13.60 14.58
C GLY A 100 3.80 -13.33 14.76
N ASP A 101 3.38 -12.86 15.93
CA ASP A 101 2.01 -12.40 16.16
C ASP A 101 1.78 -11.01 15.56
N ILE A 102 0.53 -10.63 15.29
CA ILE A 102 0.19 -9.26 14.88
C ILE A 102 0.53 -8.31 16.04
N HIS A 103 1.31 -7.27 15.76
CA HIS A 103 1.60 -6.24 16.74
C HIS A 103 0.39 -5.30 16.92
N MET A 104 -0.62 -5.77 17.66
CA MET A 104 -1.94 -5.13 17.78
C MET A 104 -1.88 -3.63 18.06
N PRO A 105 -1.06 -3.08 18.99
CA PRO A 105 -1.01 -1.63 19.20
C PRO A 105 -0.63 -0.82 17.96
N PHE A 106 0.32 -1.33 17.16
CA PHE A 106 0.82 -0.63 15.97
C PHE A 106 -0.14 -0.83 14.80
N ALA A 107 -0.61 -2.07 14.61
CA ALA A 107 -1.60 -2.39 13.58
C ALA A 107 -2.88 -1.56 13.77
N THR A 108 -3.43 -1.50 15.00
CA THR A 108 -4.60 -0.67 15.31
C THR A 108 -4.34 0.81 15.03
N ALA A 109 -3.22 1.36 15.47
CA ALA A 109 -2.90 2.77 15.25
C ALA A 109 -2.83 3.14 13.75
N LEU A 110 -2.18 2.31 12.92
CA LEU A 110 -2.10 2.55 11.48
C LEU A 110 -3.46 2.38 10.79
N CYS A 111 -4.21 1.34 11.16
CA CYS A 111 -5.53 1.07 10.58
C CYS A 111 -6.54 2.18 10.92
N GLU A 112 -6.59 2.63 12.17
CA GLU A 112 -7.47 3.74 12.57
C GLU A 112 -7.08 5.04 11.86
N PHE A 113 -5.78 5.29 11.71
CA PHE A 113 -5.29 6.47 10.99
C PHE A 113 -5.68 6.44 9.50
N ALA A 114 -5.45 5.31 8.80
CA ALA A 114 -5.85 5.16 7.41
C ALA A 114 -7.39 5.28 7.22
N GLN A 115 -8.18 4.68 8.12
CA GLN A 115 -9.64 4.81 8.09
C GLN A 115 -10.12 6.23 8.33
N ALA A 116 -9.48 6.98 9.23
CA ALA A 116 -9.79 8.39 9.48
C ALA A 116 -9.56 9.26 8.23
N LEU A 117 -8.63 8.87 7.36
CA LEU A 117 -8.36 9.48 6.06
C LEU A 117 -9.26 8.95 4.93
N GLY A 118 -10.19 8.04 5.22
CA GLY A 118 -11.11 7.45 4.25
C GLY A 118 -10.49 6.38 3.35
N LEU A 119 -9.31 5.85 3.71
CA LEU A 119 -8.61 4.82 2.95
C LEU A 119 -9.11 3.42 3.29
N GLY A 120 -9.22 2.56 2.28
CA GLY A 120 -9.34 1.12 2.50
C GLY A 120 -8.03 0.49 2.97
N ILE A 121 -8.11 -0.65 3.65
CA ILE A 121 -6.95 -1.33 4.24
C ILE A 121 -6.93 -2.79 3.82
N THR A 122 -5.75 -3.28 3.46
CA THR A 122 -5.42 -4.70 3.38
C THR A 122 -4.27 -4.98 4.36
N PHE A 123 -4.37 -6.08 5.11
CA PHE A 123 -3.33 -6.56 6.02
C PHE A 123 -2.71 -7.85 5.50
#